data_AF-A0A2V7I3F3-F1
#
_entry.id   AF-A0A2V7I3F3-F1
#
_cell.length_a   1.000
_cell.length_b   1.000
_cell.length_c   1.000
_cell.angle_alpha   90.00
_cell.angle_beta   90.00
_cell.angle_gamma   90.00
#
_symmetry.space_group_name_H-M   'P 1'
#
loop_
_entity.id
_entity.type
_entity.pdbx_description
1 polymer ?
#
loop_
_entity_poly.entity_id
_entity_poly.type
_entity_poly.pdbx_seq_one_letter_code
_entity_poly.pdbx_strand_id
1 'polypeptide(L)'
;DPTNGYTAIHRAALEALDLRKLDPRYFFESSMLILLRRLGAVVEDVPMPARYPGEPSHLRIGRTLREFPWLLLRHGLRRIVWQYFVVDFNAVSLFLVSGAPLVAYGVVFGLYHWIDSYRRNVLTPTGTVMLAALPLILGFQLLLQALVLDVQNVPPRPLQARKRDLPGGPSSSPVNPASRNP
;
A
#
# COMPACT_ATOMS: atom_id res chain seq x y z
N ASP A 1 12.49 4.56 10.25
CA ASP A 1 12.48 3.27 10.97
C ASP A 1 11.67 3.41 12.27
N PRO A 2 10.41 2.95 12.28
CA PRO A 2 9.54 3.04 13.45
C PRO A 2 9.94 2.08 14.58
N THR A 3 10.84 1.12 14.34
CA THR A 3 11.26 0.16 15.38
C THR A 3 12.27 0.73 16.38
N ASN A 4 12.73 1.98 16.17
CA ASN A 4 13.55 2.72 17.14
C ASN A 4 12.74 3.28 18.34
N GLY A 5 11.44 3.03 18.43
CA GLY A 5 10.62 3.39 19.61
C GLY A 5 10.27 4.87 19.74
N TYR A 6 10.73 5.72 18.81
CA TYR A 6 10.42 7.14 18.78
C TYR A 6 9.54 7.45 17.56
N THR A 7 8.31 7.89 17.81
CA THR A 7 7.40 8.42 16.78
C THR A 7 6.90 9.79 17.21
N ALA A 8 7.01 10.78 16.33
CA ALA A 8 6.38 12.09 16.52
C ALA A 8 5.12 12.16 15.65
N ILE A 9 3.98 12.45 16.26
CA ILE A 9 2.70 12.64 15.56
C ILE A 9 2.14 14.02 15.92
N HIS A 10 1.72 14.76 14.89
CA HIS A 10 1.09 16.06 15.10
C HIS A 10 -0.31 15.90 15.71
N ARG A 11 -0.68 16.80 16.63
CA ARG A 11 -1.98 16.79 17.35
C ARG A 11 -3.19 16.58 16.44
N ALA A 12 -3.28 17.33 15.33
CA ALA A 12 -4.41 17.22 14.40
C ALA A 12 -4.55 15.82 13.75
N ALA A 13 -3.45 15.09 13.53
CA ALA A 13 -3.50 13.73 13.00
C ALA A 13 -3.87 12.73 14.10
N LEU A 14 -3.38 12.95 15.33
CA LEU A 14 -3.71 12.14 16.51
C LEU A 14 -5.19 12.25 16.89
N GLU A 15 -5.78 13.45 16.86
CA GLU A 15 -7.20 13.68 17.13
C GLU A 15 -8.12 12.99 16.11
N ALA A 16 -7.66 12.83 14.88
CA ALA A 16 -8.39 12.13 13.82
C ALA A 16 -8.22 10.60 13.89
N LEU A 17 -7.25 10.10 14.67
CA LEU A 17 -6.96 8.68 14.79
C LEU A 17 -7.93 8.02 15.79
N ASP A 18 -8.58 6.93 15.39
CA ASP A 18 -9.39 6.14 16.33
C ASP A 18 -8.47 5.18 17.11
N LEU A 19 -7.98 5.66 18.25
CA LEU A 19 -7.05 4.93 19.12
C LEU A 19 -7.57 3.57 19.59
N ARG A 20 -8.90 3.37 19.59
CA ARG A 20 -9.54 2.10 19.97
C ARG A 20 -9.30 0.96 18.98
N LYS A 21 -8.87 1.29 17.76
CA LYS A 21 -8.57 0.32 16.69
C LYS A 21 -7.09 -0.02 16.57
N LEU A 22 -6.24 0.53 17.44
CA LEU A 22 -4.82 0.20 17.48
C LEU A 22 -4.63 -1.20 18.06
N ASP A 23 -3.79 -1.99 17.39
CA ASP A 23 -3.46 -3.33 17.88
C ASP A 23 -2.53 -3.20 19.10
N PRO A 24 -2.84 -3.86 20.23
CA PRO A 24 -1.96 -3.86 21.38
C PRO A 24 -0.72 -4.73 21.08
N ARG A 25 0.47 -4.27 21.50
CA ARG A 25 1.79 -4.95 21.43
C ARG A 25 2.58 -4.66 20.14
N TYR A 26 3.37 -5.61 19.65
CA TYR A 26 4.36 -5.46 18.57
C TYR A 26 3.81 -5.00 17.21
N PHE A 27 2.48 -4.96 17.04
CA PHE A 27 1.85 -4.46 15.81
C PHE A 27 1.32 -3.03 15.96
N PHE A 28 1.58 -2.38 17.10
CA PHE A 28 1.13 -1.03 17.38
C PHE A 28 1.62 -0.03 16.33
N GLU A 29 2.91 -0.03 16.01
CA GLU A 29 3.50 0.90 15.06
C GLU A 29 2.93 0.66 13.65
N SER A 30 2.84 -0.61 13.25
CA SER A 30 2.30 -0.99 11.94
C SER A 30 0.80 -0.64 11.81
N SER A 31 -0.01 -0.93 12.83
CA SER A 31 -1.43 -0.56 12.86
C SER A 31 -1.62 0.96 12.86
N MET A 32 -0.80 1.71 13.60
CA MET A 32 -0.80 3.17 13.60
C MET A 32 -0.50 3.74 12.21
N LEU A 33 0.53 3.24 11.52
CA LEU A 33 0.87 3.65 10.15
C LEU A 33 -0.27 3.34 9.15
N ILE A 34 -0.95 2.20 9.31
CA ILE A 34 -2.11 1.84 8.49
C ILE A 34 -3.27 2.84 8.70
N LEU A 35 -3.59 3.18 9.96
CA LEU A 35 -4.63 4.15 10.26
C LEU A 35 -4.27 5.56 9.75
N LEU A 36 -3.01 5.99 9.94
CA LEU A 36 -2.52 7.26 9.41
C LEU A 36 -2.63 7.35 7.89
N ARG A 37 -2.26 6.27 7.18
CA ARG A 37 -2.42 6.19 5.73
C ARG A 37 -3.88 6.27 5.30
N ARG A 38 -4.81 5.65 6.04
CA ARG A 38 -6.25 5.73 5.77
C ARG A 38 -6.79 7.15 5.94
N LEU A 39 -6.24 7.93 6.86
CA LEU A 39 -6.59 9.34 7.03
C LEU A 39 -5.97 10.25 5.96
N GLY A 40 -5.07 9.74 5.13
CA GLY A 40 -4.28 10.54 4.19
C GLY A 40 -3.19 11.35 4.87
N ALA A 41 -2.71 10.92 6.05
CA ALA A 41 -1.58 11.55 6.72
C ALA A 41 -0.28 11.27 5.98
N VAL A 42 0.57 12.30 5.88
CA VAL A 42 1.95 12.17 5.39
C VAL A 42 2.79 11.63 6.54
N VAL A 43 3.58 10.60 6.24
CA VAL A 43 4.54 9.99 7.16
C VAL A 43 5.92 10.12 6.53
N GLU A 44 6.89 10.62 7.30
CA GLU A 44 8.27 10.80 6.88
C GLU A 44 9.19 10.06 7.85
N ASP A 45 10.14 9.30 7.31
CA ASP A 45 11.17 8.62 8.11
C ASP A 45 12.33 9.59 8.36
N VAL A 46 12.49 10.00 9.62
CA VAL A 46 13.63 10.85 10.04
C VAL A 46 14.78 9.94 10.48
N PRO A 47 15.98 10.08 9.90
CA PRO A 47 17.13 9.30 10.32
C PRO A 47 17.55 9.69 11.75
N MET A 48 17.52 8.74 12.67
CA MET A 48 18.02 8.89 14.03
C MET A 48 19.14 7.86 14.26
N PRO A 49 20.39 8.28 14.52
CA PRO A 49 21.46 7.35 14.82
C PRO A 49 21.17 6.67 16.17
N ALA A 50 20.86 5.38 16.12
CA ALA A 50 20.52 4.61 17.30
C ALA A 50 21.77 4.34 18.16
N ARG A 51 21.81 4.92 19.37
CA ARG A 51 22.81 4.56 20.38
C ARG A 51 22.25 3.43 21.23
N TYR A 52 22.60 2.19 20.89
CA TYR A 52 22.22 1.00 21.67
C TYR A 52 23.28 0.70 22.75
N PRO A 53 22.98 0.83 24.05
CA PRO A 53 23.85 0.33 25.10
C PRO A 53 23.55 -1.16 25.32
N GLY A 54 24.11 -2.06 24.50
CA GLY A 54 24.32 -3.49 24.83
C GLY A 54 23.15 -4.35 25.34
N GLU A 55 21.88 -3.95 25.15
CA GLU A 55 20.72 -4.72 25.67
C GLU A 55 20.34 -5.90 24.74
N PRO A 56 20.07 -7.11 25.28
CA PRO A 56 19.69 -8.26 24.49
C PRO A 56 18.24 -8.14 23.95
N SER A 57 18.08 -8.39 22.65
CA SER A 57 16.81 -8.31 21.93
C SER A 57 15.80 -9.37 22.39
N HIS A 58 14.68 -8.93 22.98
CA HIS A 58 13.53 -9.76 23.38
C HIS A 58 12.58 -10.10 22.21
N LEU A 59 13.00 -9.93 20.94
CA LEU A 59 12.17 -10.20 19.77
C LEU A 59 12.15 -11.71 19.44
N ARG A 60 10.97 -12.32 19.61
CA ARG A 60 10.70 -13.71 19.18
C ARG A 60 10.45 -13.77 17.67
N ILE A 61 11.54 -13.66 16.89
CA ILE A 61 11.59 -13.59 15.43
C ILE A 61 10.70 -14.65 14.73
N GLY A 62 10.69 -15.88 15.22
CA GLY A 62 9.99 -17.00 14.57
C GLY A 62 8.45 -16.90 14.57
N ARG A 63 7.83 -16.23 15.55
CA ARG A 63 6.36 -16.10 15.60
C ARG A 63 5.88 -14.91 14.76
N THR A 64 6.62 -13.81 14.83
CA THR A 64 6.36 -12.58 14.07
C THR A 64 6.46 -12.84 12.58
N LEU A 65 7.45 -13.62 12.10
CA LEU A 65 7.66 -13.89 10.67
C LEU A 65 6.49 -14.63 9.98
N ARG A 66 5.66 -15.37 10.74
CA ARG A 66 4.55 -16.16 10.19
C ARG A 66 3.22 -15.41 10.23
N GLU A 67 3.01 -14.56 11.23
CA GLU A 67 1.81 -13.73 11.36
C GLU A 67 1.88 -12.46 10.49
N PHE A 68 3.06 -11.83 10.37
CA PHE A 68 3.24 -10.58 9.63
C PHE A 68 2.80 -10.65 8.16
N PRO A 69 3.27 -11.61 7.33
CA PRO A 69 2.94 -11.63 5.91
C PRO A 69 1.45 -11.90 5.70
N TRP A 70 0.81 -12.75 6.52
CA TRP A 70 -0.62 -13.01 6.41
C TRP A 70 -1.47 -11.81 6.81
N LEU A 71 -1.10 -11.11 7.90
CA LEU A 71 -1.79 -9.87 8.29
C LEU A 71 -1.57 -8.77 7.26
N LEU A 72 -0.34 -8.53 6.79
CA LEU A 72 -0.08 -7.54 5.73
C LEU A 72 -0.87 -7.87 4.46
N LEU A 73 -0.91 -9.13 4.04
CA LEU A 73 -1.66 -9.55 2.86
C LEU A 73 -3.17 -9.33 3.06
N ARG A 74 -3.73 -9.71 4.22
CA ARG A 74 -5.15 -9.55 4.52
C ARG A 74 -5.55 -8.08 4.63
N HIS A 75 -4.77 -7.26 5.33
CA HIS A 75 -5.03 -5.83 5.46
C HIS A 75 -4.77 -5.08 4.16
N GLY A 76 -3.76 -5.48 3.39
CA GLY A 76 -3.46 -4.96 2.05
C GLY A 76 -4.56 -5.29 1.04
N LEU A 77 -5.00 -6.55 0.95
CA LEU A 77 -6.10 -6.98 0.08
C LEU A 77 -7.41 -6.34 0.49
N ARG A 78 -7.74 -6.33 1.79
CA ARG A 78 -8.97 -5.68 2.28
C ARG A 78 -8.94 -4.18 2.01
N ARG A 79 -7.77 -3.52 2.08
CA ARG A 79 -7.58 -2.13 1.65
C ARG A 79 -7.79 -1.98 0.15
N ILE A 80 -7.16 -2.81 -0.68
CA ILE A 80 -7.30 -2.74 -2.14
C ILE A 80 -8.77 -2.88 -2.53
N VAL A 81 -9.48 -3.86 -1.99
CA VAL A 81 -10.91 -4.06 -2.31
C VAL A 81 -11.77 -2.89 -1.80
N TRP A 82 -11.64 -2.47 -0.54
CA TRP A 82 -12.51 -1.41 0.00
C TRP A 82 -12.22 -0.02 -0.59
N GLN A 83 -10.95 0.33 -0.75
CA GLN A 83 -10.54 1.66 -1.22
C GLN A 83 -10.82 1.82 -2.73
N TYR A 84 -10.59 0.78 -3.53
CA TYR A 84 -10.68 0.88 -5.00
C TYR A 84 -12.02 0.49 -5.60
N PHE A 85 -12.84 -0.33 -4.94
CA PHE A 85 -14.17 -0.70 -5.46
C PHE A 85 -15.34 0.04 -4.81
N VAL A 86 -15.20 0.59 -3.60
CA VAL A 86 -16.35 1.12 -2.84
C VAL A 86 -16.30 2.65 -2.65
N VAL A 87 -15.12 3.27 -2.66
CA VAL A 87 -14.98 4.70 -2.31
C VAL A 87 -14.50 5.56 -3.48
N ASP A 88 -13.42 5.18 -4.18
CA ASP A 88 -12.88 5.96 -5.30
C ASP A 88 -12.53 5.06 -6.50
N PHE A 89 -13.31 5.14 -7.58
CA PHE A 89 -13.01 4.46 -8.84
C PHE A 89 -11.90 5.24 -9.57
N ASN A 90 -10.65 4.78 -9.46
CA ASN A 90 -9.51 5.45 -10.09
C ASN A 90 -8.84 4.56 -11.16
N ALA A 91 -7.76 5.04 -11.78
CA ALA A 91 -7.03 4.29 -12.81
C ALA A 91 -6.50 2.93 -12.32
N VAL A 92 -6.14 2.81 -11.03
CA VAL A 92 -5.73 1.53 -10.41
C VAL A 92 -6.89 0.53 -10.42
N SER A 93 -8.11 0.98 -10.06
CA SER A 93 -9.31 0.14 -10.10
C SER A 93 -9.58 -0.40 -11.51
N LEU A 94 -9.49 0.48 -12.52
CA LEU A 94 -9.72 0.10 -13.92
C LEU A 94 -8.71 -0.95 -14.40
N PHE A 95 -7.43 -0.77 -14.08
CA PHE A 95 -6.38 -1.72 -14.44
C PHE A 95 -6.46 -3.04 -13.67
N LEU A 96 -6.91 -3.05 -12.42
CA LEU A 96 -7.17 -4.28 -11.67
C LEU A 96 -8.36 -5.06 -12.25
N VAL A 97 -9.48 -4.38 -12.53
CA VAL A 97 -10.71 -4.99 -13.07
C VAL A 97 -10.51 -5.52 -14.48
N SER A 98 -9.70 -4.86 -15.30
CA SER A 98 -9.37 -5.32 -16.65
C SER A 98 -8.25 -6.35 -16.66
N GLY A 99 -7.16 -6.12 -15.90
CA GLY A 99 -5.99 -6.98 -15.90
C GLY A 99 -6.21 -8.36 -15.28
N ALA A 100 -6.94 -8.44 -14.16
CA ALA A 100 -7.13 -9.72 -13.46
C ALA A 100 -7.92 -10.76 -14.28
N PRO A 101 -9.04 -10.44 -14.93
CA PRO A 101 -9.72 -11.37 -15.84
C PRO A 101 -8.87 -11.80 -17.02
N LEU A 102 -8.06 -10.90 -17.59
CA LEU A 102 -7.17 -11.21 -18.71
C LEU A 102 -6.10 -12.23 -18.32
N VAL A 103 -5.47 -12.05 -17.16
CA VAL A 103 -4.50 -13.03 -16.61
C VAL A 103 -5.19 -14.36 -16.32
N ALA A 104 -6.34 -14.34 -15.65
CA ALA A 104 -7.09 -15.55 -15.35
C ALA A 104 -7.46 -16.31 -16.62
N TYR A 105 -7.96 -15.61 -17.65
CA TYR A 105 -8.26 -16.19 -18.95
C TYR A 105 -7.02 -16.81 -19.59
N GLY A 106 -5.91 -16.07 -19.69
CA GLY A 106 -4.68 -16.58 -20.32
C GLY A 106 -4.09 -17.80 -19.62
N VAL A 107 -4.12 -17.84 -18.28
CA VAL A 107 -3.67 -18.99 -17.49
C VAL A 107 -4.59 -20.19 -17.68
N VAL A 108 -5.90 -20.02 -17.51
CA VAL A 108 -6.87 -21.13 -17.61
C VAL A 108 -6.89 -21.70 -19.02
N PHE A 109 -6.96 -20.84 -20.04
CA PHE A 109 -6.98 -21.23 -21.44
C PHE A 109 -5.67 -21.91 -21.86
N GLY A 110 -4.52 -21.33 -21.49
CA GLY A 110 -3.21 -21.90 -21.78
C GLY A 110 -3.00 -23.25 -21.12
N LEU A 111 -3.35 -23.38 -19.84
CA LEU A 111 -3.20 -24.64 -19.10
C LEU A 111 -4.14 -25.73 -19.63
N TYR A 112 -5.39 -25.38 -19.94
CA TYR A 112 -6.35 -26.29 -20.54
C TYR A 112 -5.82 -26.87 -21.85
N HIS A 113 -5.38 -26.02 -22.78
CA HIS A 113 -4.87 -26.45 -24.08
C HIS A 113 -3.52 -27.16 -23.99
N TRP A 114 -2.67 -26.81 -23.01
CA TRP A 114 -1.43 -27.52 -22.78
C TRP A 114 -1.68 -28.96 -22.33
N ILE A 115 -2.57 -29.17 -21.35
CA ILE A 115 -2.94 -30.50 -20.87
C ILE A 115 -3.59 -31.33 -21.98
N ASP A 116 -4.50 -30.73 -22.75
CA ASP A 116 -5.19 -31.40 -23.85
C ASP A 116 -4.24 -31.83 -24.97
N SER A 117 -3.33 -30.94 -25.37
CA SER A 117 -2.35 -31.22 -26.42
C SER A 117 -1.31 -32.26 -25.97
N TYR A 118 -0.91 -32.22 -24.70
CA TYR A 118 -0.06 -33.23 -24.08
C TYR A 118 -0.71 -34.63 -24.11
N ARG A 119 -2.02 -34.73 -23.80
CA ARG A 119 -2.75 -36.01 -23.85
C ARG A 119 -2.90 -36.55 -25.27
N ARG A 120 -3.06 -35.68 -26.26
CA ARG A 120 -3.28 -36.07 -27.66
C ARG A 120 -1.98 -36.31 -28.44
N ASN A 121 -0.81 -36.03 -27.86
CA ASN A 121 0.50 -36.06 -28.53
C ASN A 121 0.53 -35.24 -29.83
N VAL A 122 -0.21 -34.12 -29.86
CA VAL A 122 -0.24 -33.21 -31.01
C VAL A 122 0.37 -31.88 -30.60
N LEU A 123 1.13 -31.26 -31.50
CA LEU A 123 1.64 -29.91 -31.28
C LEU A 123 0.49 -28.90 -31.24
N THR A 124 0.50 -28.05 -30.21
CA THR A 124 -0.43 -26.93 -30.10
C THR A 124 -0.20 -25.95 -31.24
N PRO A 125 -1.24 -25.59 -32.03
CA PRO A 125 -1.11 -24.57 -33.06
C PRO A 125 -0.63 -23.24 -32.48
N THR A 126 0.21 -22.52 -33.21
CA THR A 126 0.76 -21.24 -32.76
C THR A 126 -0.33 -20.23 -32.41
N GLY A 127 -1.44 -20.20 -33.15
CA GLY A 127 -2.58 -19.32 -32.86
C GLY A 127 -3.20 -19.55 -31.47
N THR A 128 -3.31 -20.81 -31.03
CA THR A 128 -3.83 -21.16 -29.69
C THR A 128 -2.88 -20.67 -28.60
N VAL A 129 -1.56 -20.83 -28.81
CA VAL A 129 -0.56 -20.31 -27.88
C VAL A 129 -0.65 -18.79 -27.79
N MET A 130 -0.83 -18.08 -28.91
CA MET A 130 -1.00 -16.63 -28.93
C MET A 130 -2.27 -16.16 -28.22
N LEU A 131 -3.39 -16.89 -28.36
CA LEU A 131 -4.64 -16.59 -27.65
C LEU A 131 -4.53 -16.78 -26.13
N ALA A 132 -3.60 -17.62 -25.65
CA ALA A 132 -3.25 -17.70 -24.24
C ALA A 132 -2.29 -16.58 -23.82
N ALA A 133 -1.20 -16.40 -24.59
CA ALA A 133 -0.09 -15.55 -24.22
C ALA A 133 -0.42 -14.05 -24.31
N LEU A 134 -1.15 -13.60 -25.33
CA LEU A 134 -1.44 -12.17 -25.52
C LEU A 134 -2.30 -11.60 -24.39
N PRO A 135 -3.44 -12.20 -24.00
CA PRO A 135 -4.20 -11.73 -22.85
C PRO A 135 -3.41 -11.84 -21.55
N LEU A 136 -2.59 -12.89 -21.39
CA LEU A 136 -1.76 -13.06 -20.20
C LEU A 136 -0.74 -11.93 -20.04
N ILE A 137 -0.02 -11.61 -21.12
CA ILE A 137 0.99 -10.53 -21.13
C ILE A 137 0.32 -9.18 -20.89
N LEU A 138 -0.76 -8.87 -21.62
CA LEU A 138 -1.46 -7.60 -21.48
C LEU A 138 -2.09 -7.46 -20.08
N GLY A 139 -2.71 -8.53 -19.58
CA GLY A 139 -3.26 -8.56 -18.23
C GLY A 139 -2.19 -8.34 -17.16
N PHE A 140 -1.04 -8.99 -17.31
CA PHE A 140 0.10 -8.80 -16.41
C PHE A 140 0.63 -7.35 -16.45
N GLN A 141 0.75 -6.76 -17.64
CA GLN A 141 1.15 -5.37 -17.80
C GLN A 141 0.17 -4.40 -17.11
N LEU A 142 -1.13 -4.61 -17.26
CA LEU A 142 -2.15 -3.81 -16.57
C LEU A 142 -2.03 -3.92 -15.05
N LEU A 143 -1.82 -5.14 -14.52
CA LEU A 143 -1.61 -5.35 -13.09
C LEU A 143 -0.32 -4.69 -12.57
N LEU A 144 0.78 -4.75 -13.33
CA LEU A 144 2.00 -4.02 -13.00
C LEU A 144 1.77 -2.50 -12.98
N GLN A 145 1.04 -1.97 -13.96
CA GLN A 145 0.72 -0.55 -14.01
C GLN A 145 -0.16 -0.13 -12.82
N ALA A 146 -1.12 -0.96 -12.43
CA ALA A 146 -1.93 -0.75 -11.24
C ALA A 146 -1.06 -0.67 -9.97
N LEU A 147 -0.07 -1.55 -9.85
CA LEU A 147 0.88 -1.56 -8.73
C LEU A 147 1.72 -0.28 -8.70
N VAL A 148 2.29 0.13 -9.84
CA VAL A 148 3.09 1.36 -9.94
C VAL A 148 2.26 2.58 -9.54
N LEU A 149 1.02 2.66 -10.00
CA LEU A 149 0.12 3.76 -9.65
C LEU A 149 -0.29 3.75 -8.16
N ASP A 150 -0.49 2.60 -7.52
CA ASP A 150 -0.74 2.54 -6.06
C ASP A 150 0.48 3.00 -5.25
N VAL A 151 1.70 2.69 -5.72
CA VAL A 151 2.94 3.14 -5.10
C VAL A 151 3.12 4.65 -5.26
N GLN A 152 2.77 5.22 -6.41
CA GLN A 152 2.86 6.66 -6.66
C GLN A 152 1.77 7.46 -5.93
N ASN A 153 0.68 6.83 -5.51
CA ASN A 153 -0.44 7.48 -4.82
C ASN A 153 -0.14 7.71 -3.32
N VAL A 154 0.96 8.40 -3.04
CA VAL A 154 1.33 8.89 -1.70
C VAL A 154 0.73 10.30 -1.52
N PRO A 155 0.04 10.59 -0.40
CA PRO A 155 -0.50 11.93 -0.15
C PRO A 155 0.61 12.99 -0.23
N PRO A 156 0.50 14.01 -1.12
CA PRO A 156 1.56 14.99 -1.28
C PRO A 156 1.52 16.09 -0.21
N ARG A 157 0.42 16.19 0.55
CA ARG A 157 0.21 17.28 1.51
C ARG A 157 -0.15 16.76 2.90
N PRO A 158 0.51 17.26 3.96
CA PRO A 158 0.16 16.94 5.33
C PRO A 158 -1.28 17.38 5.66
N LEU A 159 -1.95 16.63 6.54
CA LEU A 159 -3.34 16.90 6.93
C LEU A 159 -3.55 18.31 7.54
N GLN A 160 -2.52 18.84 8.19
CA GLN A 160 -2.51 20.15 8.82
C GLN A 160 -2.64 21.27 7.79
N ALA A 161 -1.95 21.12 6.64
CA ALA A 161 -2.06 22.08 5.54
C ALA A 161 -3.47 22.04 4.94
N ARG A 162 -4.02 20.84 4.75
CA ARG A 162 -5.37 20.67 4.20
C ARG A 162 -6.48 21.23 5.10
N LYS A 163 -6.37 21.10 6.43
CA LYS A 163 -7.36 21.65 7.39
C LYS A 163 -7.34 23.18 7.43
N ARG A 164 -6.21 23.79 7.06
CA ARG A 164 -6.01 25.24 7.08
C ARG A 164 -6.63 25.95 5.87
N ASP A 165 -6.74 25.24 4.74
CA ASP A 165 -7.31 25.75 3.49
C ASP A 165 -8.86 25.63 3.42
N LEU A 166 -9.49 24.94 4.38
CA LEU A 166 -10.95 24.88 4.48
C LEU A 166 -11.49 26.24 4.97
N PRO A 167 -12.64 26.73 4.43
CA PRO A 167 -13.26 27.97 4.90
C PRO A 167 -13.63 27.83 6.39
N GLY A 168 -12.82 28.45 7.25
CA GLY A 168 -12.89 28.32 8.72
C GLY A 168 -11.57 27.95 9.43
N GLY A 169 -10.48 27.69 8.70
CA GLY A 169 -9.17 27.41 9.29
C GLY A 169 -8.48 28.66 9.90
N PRO A 170 -7.64 28.53 10.94
CA PRO A 170 -6.91 29.66 11.50
C PRO A 170 -5.93 30.24 10.48
N SER A 171 -6.18 31.48 10.03
CA SER A 171 -5.27 32.22 9.17
C SER A 171 -3.98 32.50 9.93
N SER A 172 -2.85 31.98 9.46
CA SER A 172 -1.55 32.54 9.83
C SER A 172 -0.95 33.14 8.58
N SER A 173 -0.71 34.45 8.64
CA SER A 173 0.17 35.14 7.70
C SER A 173 1.53 34.44 7.68
N PRO A 174 2.22 34.36 6.54
CA PRO A 174 3.57 33.85 6.50
C PRO A 174 4.47 34.75 7.39
N VAL A 175 5.07 34.15 8.42
CA VAL A 175 6.11 34.82 9.21
C VAL A 175 7.31 34.99 8.29
N ASN A 176 7.57 36.23 7.90
CA ASN A 176 8.71 36.60 7.08
C ASN A 176 10.00 36.37 7.88
N PRO A 177 10.93 35.50 7.44
CA PRO A 177 12.18 35.24 8.15
C PRO A 177 13.14 36.45 8.15
N ALA A 178 12.82 37.55 7.45
CA ALA A 178 13.66 38.74 7.37
C ALA A 178 13.59 39.71 8.57
N SER A 179 12.80 39.44 9.63
CA SER A 179 12.60 40.40 10.73
C SER A 179 13.35 40.06 12.04
N ARG A 180 14.38 39.20 12.00
CA ARG A 180 15.29 39.00 13.14
C ARG A 180 16.71 39.38 12.76
N ASN A 181 17.05 40.64 12.99
CA ASN A 181 18.32 41.13 13.53
C ASN A 181 18.14 42.61 13.91
N PRO A 182 18.84 43.09 14.94
CA PRO A 182 20.25 43.47 14.76
C PRO A 182 21.24 42.55 15.47
#